data_AF-A0A2E0TJX4-F1
#
_entry.id   AF-A0A2E0TJX4-F1
#
_cell.length_a   1.000
_cell.length_b   1.000
_cell.length_c   1.000
_cell.angle_alpha   90.00
_cell.angle_beta   90.00
_cell.angle_gamma   90.00
#
_symmetry.space_group_name_H-M   'P 1'
#
loop_
_entity.id
_entity.type
_entity.pdbx_description
1 polymer ?
#
loop_
_entity_poly.entity_id
_entity_poly.type
_entity_poly.pdbx_seq_one_letter_code
_entity_poly.pdbx_strand_id
1 'polypeptide(L)'
;MSAETTAEDAPAARTEERRGESASEPPRPTPGRGTPAGEALEQAHAAFTAGDYRRVRALTEPLLDHDDADVAHAAVALRRRTQVDPAQVVVLALCLGFFAWVVWKWVLG
;
A
#
# COMPACT_ATOMS: atom_id res chain seq x y z
N MET A 1 6.26 58.76 18.15
CA MET A 1 6.25 58.37 16.72
C MET A 1 7.68 58.30 16.25
N SER A 2 8.20 57.08 16.07
CA SER A 2 9.27 56.73 15.12
C SER A 2 9.18 55.23 14.94
N ALA A 3 8.55 54.84 13.85
CA ALA A 3 8.67 53.51 13.28
C ALA A 3 9.89 53.56 12.38
N GLU A 4 10.85 52.67 12.58
CA GLU A 4 11.80 52.34 11.53
C GLU A 4 11.98 50.82 11.52
N THR A 5 11.25 50.25 10.57
CA THR A 5 11.33 48.89 10.08
C THR A 5 12.58 48.76 9.21
N THR A 6 13.47 47.84 9.55
CA THR A 6 14.51 47.28 8.67
C THR A 6 14.38 45.76 8.82
N ALA A 7 13.63 45.08 7.96
CA ALA A 7 14.06 44.58 6.64
C ALA A 7 15.32 43.70 6.73
N GLU A 8 15.14 42.49 7.26
CA GLU A 8 16.08 41.38 7.06
C GLU A 8 15.38 40.29 6.24
N ASP A 9 15.81 40.25 4.99
CA ASP A 9 15.98 39.12 4.07
C ASP A 9 15.06 37.88 4.20
N ALA A 10 14.31 37.66 3.13
CA ALA A 10 13.53 36.46 2.85
C ALA A 10 14.44 35.33 2.30
N PRO A 11 13.89 34.20 1.81
CA PRO A 11 13.01 33.25 2.45
C PRO A 11 13.70 31.86 2.50
N ALA A 12 13.61 31.16 3.63
CA ALA A 12 14.07 29.78 3.72
C ALA A 12 13.32 28.91 2.71
N ALA A 13 14.12 28.13 1.97
CA ALA A 13 13.76 27.41 0.79
C ALA A 13 12.54 26.50 0.97
N ARG A 14 11.72 26.52 -0.07
CA ARG A 14 10.62 25.61 -0.36
C ARG A 14 11.11 24.16 -0.24
N THR A 15 10.55 23.41 0.70
CA THR A 15 10.53 21.95 0.61
C THR A 15 9.47 21.58 -0.43
N GLU A 16 9.89 21.51 -1.68
CA GLU A 16 9.26 20.63 -2.65
C GLU A 16 9.47 19.19 -2.16
N GLU A 17 8.40 18.44 -1.90
CA GLU A 17 8.35 17.04 -2.35
C GLU A 17 6.90 16.53 -2.39
N ARG A 18 6.34 16.63 -3.60
CA ARG A 18 5.44 15.65 -4.21
C ARG A 18 4.38 15.02 -3.30
N ARG A 19 3.43 15.84 -2.83
CA ARG A 19 2.04 15.36 -2.78
C ARG A 19 1.48 15.41 -4.19
N GLY A 20 2.03 14.54 -5.04
CA GLY A 20 1.58 14.36 -6.41
C GLY A 20 0.10 14.04 -6.36
N GLU A 21 -0.69 14.99 -6.85
CA GLU A 21 -1.51 14.73 -8.04
C GLU A 21 -2.07 13.30 -8.01
N SER A 22 -3.06 13.08 -7.12
CA SER A 22 -4.09 12.09 -7.41
C SER A 22 -4.84 12.62 -8.62
N ALA A 23 -4.20 12.45 -9.77
CA ALA A 23 -4.79 12.62 -11.06
C ALA A 23 -6.09 11.83 -11.02
N SER A 24 -7.16 12.54 -11.36
CA SER A 24 -8.38 11.99 -11.93
C SER A 24 -8.02 11.26 -13.23
N GLU A 25 -7.17 10.23 -13.14
CA GLU A 25 -6.99 9.29 -14.23
C GLU A 25 -8.29 8.49 -14.27
N PRO A 26 -9.08 8.60 -15.36
CA PRO A 26 -10.26 7.76 -15.50
C PRO A 26 -9.81 6.32 -15.26
N PRO A 27 -10.58 5.52 -14.50
CA PRO A 27 -10.16 4.16 -14.17
C PRO A 27 -9.80 3.47 -15.49
N ARG A 28 -8.51 3.15 -15.66
CA ARG A 28 -8.07 2.44 -16.85
C ARG A 28 -8.95 1.20 -16.94
N PRO A 29 -9.52 0.90 -18.13
CA PRO A 29 -10.37 -0.27 -18.26
C PRO A 29 -9.62 -1.48 -17.72
N THR A 30 -10.26 -2.23 -16.82
CA THR A 30 -9.68 -3.43 -16.23
C THR A 30 -9.20 -4.32 -17.38
N PRO A 31 -7.92 -4.71 -17.43
CA PRO A 31 -7.43 -5.60 -18.47
C PRO A 31 -8.28 -6.88 -18.51
N GLY A 32 -8.61 -7.34 -19.72
CA GLY A 32 -9.48 -8.50 -19.90
C GLY A 32 -10.96 -8.29 -19.52
N ARG A 33 -11.48 -7.05 -19.49
CA ARG A 33 -12.90 -6.79 -19.17
C ARG A 33 -13.85 -7.64 -20.03
N GLY A 34 -14.78 -8.35 -19.38
CA GLY A 34 -15.70 -9.29 -20.04
C GLY A 34 -15.14 -10.69 -20.27
N THR A 35 -13.89 -10.93 -19.85
CA THR A 35 -13.30 -12.28 -19.75
C THR A 35 -13.32 -12.73 -18.30
N PRO A 36 -13.29 -14.05 -18.03
CA PRO A 36 -13.18 -14.57 -16.66
C PRO A 36 -11.93 -14.05 -15.92
N ALA A 37 -10.85 -13.75 -16.63
CA ALA A 37 -9.64 -13.17 -16.05
C ALA A 37 -9.84 -11.71 -15.59
N GLY A 38 -10.59 -10.92 -16.38
CA GLY A 38 -10.97 -9.56 -16.00
C GLY A 38 -11.92 -9.54 -14.81
N GLU A 39 -12.89 -10.46 -14.73
CA GLU A 39 -13.76 -10.60 -13.57
C GLU A 39 -12.98 -10.96 -12.30
N ALA A 40 -11.98 -11.85 -12.41
CA ALA A 40 -11.10 -12.19 -11.31
C ALA A 40 -10.26 -10.98 -10.85
N LEU A 41 -9.79 -10.14 -11.78
CA LEU A 41 -9.11 -8.87 -11.47
C LEU A 41 -10.02 -7.87 -10.78
N GLU A 42 -11.27 -7.71 -11.22
CA GLU A 42 -12.25 -6.83 -10.58
C GLU A 42 -12.59 -7.31 -9.16
N GLN A 43 -12.79 -8.62 -8.97
CA GLN A 43 -12.99 -9.21 -7.65
C GLN A 43 -11.77 -9.03 -6.74
N ALA A 44 -10.56 -9.18 -7.29
CA ALA A 44 -9.33 -8.93 -6.55
C ALA A 44 -9.22 -7.46 -6.15
N HIS A 45 -9.63 -6.53 -7.01
CA HIS A 45 -9.67 -5.10 -6.68
C HIS A 45 -10.68 -4.79 -5.58
N ALA A 46 -11.89 -5.36 -5.65
CA ALA A 46 -12.90 -5.22 -4.59
C ALA A 46 -12.40 -5.79 -3.24
N ALA A 47 -11.74 -6.95 -3.26
CA ALA A 47 -11.13 -7.54 -2.07
C ALA A 47 -10.01 -6.66 -1.50
N PHE A 48 -9.23 -6.00 -2.35
CA PHE A 48 -8.21 -5.03 -1.93
C PHE A 48 -8.85 -3.84 -1.21
N THR A 49 -9.92 -3.27 -1.75
CA THR A 49 -10.66 -2.16 -1.11
C THR A 49 -11.27 -2.57 0.23
N ALA A 50 -11.70 -3.83 0.36
CA ALA A 50 -12.22 -4.38 1.62
C ALA A 50 -11.13 -4.79 2.63
N GLY A 51 -9.84 -4.72 2.25
CA GLY A 51 -8.72 -5.14 3.10
C GLY A 51 -8.53 -6.66 3.23
N ASP A 52 -9.23 -7.48 2.42
CA ASP A 52 -9.07 -8.93 2.41
C ASP A 52 -7.89 -9.34 1.52
N TYR A 53 -6.67 -9.11 2.02
CA TYR A 53 -5.44 -9.42 1.29
C TYR A 53 -5.21 -10.92 1.06
N ARG A 54 -5.86 -11.80 1.84
CA ARG A 54 -5.81 -13.25 1.58
C ARG A 54 -6.56 -13.56 0.29
N ARG A 55 -7.76 -12.98 0.14
CA ARG A 55 -8.57 -13.13 -1.07
C ARG A 55 -7.91 -12.49 -2.29
N VAL A 56 -7.28 -11.31 -2.14
CA VAL A 56 -6.50 -10.69 -3.23
C VAL A 56 -5.42 -11.65 -3.75
N ARG A 57 -4.65 -12.28 -2.86
CA ARG A 57 -3.59 -13.23 -3.26
C ARG A 57 -4.17 -14.45 -3.95
N ALA A 58 -5.22 -15.05 -3.40
CA ALA A 58 -5.86 -16.23 -4.00
C ALA A 58 -6.40 -15.95 -5.41
N LEU A 59 -6.94 -14.76 -5.65
CA LEU A 59 -7.48 -14.38 -6.97
C LEU A 59 -6.38 -13.97 -7.95
N THR A 60 -5.29 -13.34 -7.49
CA THR A 60 -4.18 -12.91 -8.35
C THR A 60 -3.18 -14.00 -8.66
N GLU A 61 -3.00 -15.02 -7.82
CA GLU A 61 -2.05 -16.13 -8.04
C GLU A 61 -2.20 -16.81 -9.42
N PRO A 62 -3.40 -17.25 -9.86
CA PRO A 62 -3.57 -17.87 -11.18
C PRO A 62 -3.45 -16.88 -12.36
N LEU A 63 -3.53 -15.57 -12.10
CA LEU A 63 -3.45 -14.53 -13.13
C LEU A 63 -2.00 -14.11 -13.44
N LEU A 64 -1.03 -14.53 -12.61
CA LEU A 64 0.39 -14.15 -12.79
C LEU A 64 1.02 -14.77 -14.04
N ASP A 65 0.59 -15.97 -14.40
CA ASP A 65 1.08 -16.74 -15.55
C ASP A 65 0.08 -16.73 -16.72
N HIS A 66 -0.84 -15.76 -16.75
CA HIS A 66 -1.84 -15.67 -17.82
C HIS A 66 -1.21 -15.27 -19.16
N ASP A 67 -1.72 -15.83 -20.26
CA ASP A 67 -1.24 -15.56 -21.63
C ASP A 67 -1.38 -14.08 -22.07
N ASP A 68 -2.20 -13.31 -21.34
CA ASP A 68 -2.42 -11.90 -21.60
C ASP A 68 -1.48 -11.09 -20.69
N ALA A 69 -0.48 -10.48 -21.31
CA ALA A 69 0.54 -9.72 -20.61
C ALA A 69 -0.05 -8.55 -19.80
N ASP A 70 -1.15 -7.94 -20.25
CA ASP A 70 -1.77 -6.82 -19.55
C ASP A 70 -2.49 -7.29 -18.27
N VAL A 71 -3.14 -8.47 -18.33
CA VAL A 71 -3.75 -9.13 -17.16
C VAL A 71 -2.69 -9.54 -16.15
N ALA A 72 -1.60 -10.16 -16.61
CA ALA A 72 -0.49 -10.56 -15.76
C ALA A 72 0.17 -9.35 -15.08
N HIS A 73 0.42 -8.26 -15.83
CA HIS A 73 0.96 -7.02 -15.26
C HIS A 73 0.04 -6.40 -14.20
N ALA A 74 -1.27 -6.39 -14.43
CA ALA A 74 -2.24 -5.89 -13.45
C ALA A 74 -2.26 -6.74 -12.17
N ALA A 75 -2.22 -8.07 -12.30
CA ALA A 75 -2.15 -8.98 -11.16
C ALA A 75 -0.85 -8.77 -10.34
N VAL A 76 0.30 -8.63 -11.01
CA VAL A 76 1.59 -8.34 -10.35
C VAL A 76 1.55 -7.00 -9.61
N ALA A 77 1.00 -5.95 -10.23
CA ALA A 77 0.90 -4.63 -9.61
C ALA A 77 0.06 -4.66 -8.33
N LEU A 78 -1.07 -5.39 -8.35
CA LEU A 78 -1.94 -5.54 -7.19
C LEU A 78 -1.31 -6.40 -6.09
N ARG A 79 -0.58 -7.46 -6.46
CA ARG A 79 0.16 -8.32 -5.53
C ARG A 79 1.28 -7.56 -4.84
N ARG A 80 2.07 -6.75 -5.56
CA ARG A 80 3.15 -5.94 -4.96
C ARG A 80 2.64 -4.97 -3.90
N ARG A 81 1.45 -4.39 -4.08
CA ARG A 81 0.81 -3.49 -3.10
C ARG A 81 0.29 -4.21 -1.84
N THR A 82 0.09 -5.53 -1.92
CA THR A 82 -0.47 -6.35 -0.84
C THR A 82 0.53 -7.32 -0.21
N GLN A 83 1.79 -7.26 -0.65
CA GLN A 83 2.87 -7.95 0.03
C GLN A 83 3.12 -7.24 1.37
N VAL A 84 2.80 -7.96 2.45
CA VAL A 84 3.18 -7.54 3.80
C VAL A 84 4.68 -7.70 3.88
N ASP A 85 5.40 -6.65 4.29
CA ASP A 85 6.85 -6.71 4.46
C ASP A 85 7.18 -7.76 5.53
N PRO A 86 7.90 -8.84 5.18
CA PRO A 86 8.27 -9.88 6.14
C PRO A 86 9.08 -9.33 7.32
N ALA A 87 9.87 -8.26 7.14
CA ALA A 87 10.60 -7.62 8.23
C ALA A 87 9.64 -6.99 9.24
N GLN A 88 8.56 -6.37 8.78
CA GLN A 88 7.56 -5.75 9.64
C GLN A 88 6.80 -6.81 10.46
N VAL A 89 6.54 -7.98 9.87
CA VAL A 89 5.95 -9.13 10.59
C VAL A 89 6.89 -9.64 11.69
N VAL A 90 8.18 -9.76 11.39
CA VAL A 90 9.19 -10.21 12.37
C VAL A 90 9.30 -9.23 13.54
N VAL A 91 9.37 -7.92 13.25
CA VAL A 91 9.42 -6.88 14.30
C VAL A 91 8.17 -6.93 15.18
N LEU A 92 6.99 -7.06 14.58
CA LEU A 92 5.73 -7.18 15.33
C LEU A 92 5.74 -8.43 16.23
N ALA A 93 6.21 -9.57 15.71
CA ALA A 93 6.33 -10.80 16.48
C ALA A 93 7.32 -10.67 17.65
N LEU A 94 8.45 -9.99 17.45
CA LEU A 94 9.42 -9.70 18.51
C LEU A 94 8.82 -8.79 19.59
N CYS A 95 8.08 -7.75 19.21
CA CYS A 95 7.37 -6.89 20.17
C CYS A 95 6.35 -7.67 21.00
N LEU A 96 5.53 -8.51 20.35
CA LEU A 96 4.55 -9.36 21.02
C LEU A 96 5.24 -10.37 21.96
N GLY A 97 6.33 -11.01 21.51
CA GLY A 97 7.10 -11.96 22.31
C GLY A 97 7.76 -11.29 23.52
N PHE A 98 8.35 -10.11 23.34
CA PHE A 98 8.92 -9.32 24.43
C PHE A 98 7.86 -8.92 25.45
N PHE A 99 6.70 -8.44 25.00
CA PHE A 99 5.60 -8.08 25.89
C PHE A 99 5.08 -9.30 26.66
N ALA A 100 4.86 -10.43 25.99
CA ALA A 100 4.44 -11.67 26.62
C ALA A 100 5.44 -12.16 27.67
N TRP A 101 6.74 -12.05 27.38
CA TRP A 101 7.80 -12.40 28.31
C TRP A 101 7.80 -11.50 29.56
N VAL A 102 7.64 -10.19 29.40
CA VAL A 102 7.52 -9.24 30.52
C VAL A 102 6.29 -9.58 31.36
N VAL A 103 5.13 -9.76 30.74
CA VAL A 103 3.89 -10.11 31.46
C VAL A 103 4.08 -11.41 32.24
N TRP A 104 4.64 -12.45 31.62
CA TRP A 104 4.87 -13.72 32.31
C TRP A 104 5.83 -13.57 33.49
N LYS A 105 6.93 -12.83 33.32
CA LYS A 105 7.99 -12.68 34.33
C LYS A 105 7.57 -11.81 35.52
N TRP A 106 6.67 -10.84 35.32
CA TRP A 106 6.33 -9.82 36.32
C TRP A 106 4.89 -9.90 36.86
N VAL A 107 3.97 -10.54 36.14
CA VAL A 107 2.56 -10.68 36.58
C VAL A 107 2.29 -12.10 37.10
N LEU A 108 2.89 -13.12 36.49
CA LEU A 108 2.66 -14.53 36.86
C LEU A 108 3.82 -15.16 37.64
N GLY A 109 4.95 -14.47 37.76
CA GLY A 109 6.11 -14.88 38.57
C GLY A 109 6.21 -14.05 39.83
#